data_AF-A0A4U8WE35-F1
#
_entry.id   AF-A0A4U8WE35-F1
#
_cell.length_a   1.000
_cell.length_b   1.000
_cell.length_c   1.000
_cell.angle_alpha   90.00
_cell.angle_beta   90.00
_cell.angle_gamma   90.00
#
_symmetry.space_group_name_H-M   'P 1'
#
loop_
_entity.id
_entity.type
_entity.pdbx_description
1 polymer ?
#
loop_
_entity_poly.entity_id
_entity_poly.type
_entity_poly.pdbx_seq_one_letter_code
_entity_poly.pdbx_strand_id
1 'polypeptide(L)'
;MYFLFKKNKVLATIAFPTNYNPKDAKLDLKEREFTAIENEYFTIRQNALQRIKTDTIFKFYQNTNFNIVPLIQKNIKKVYVLTGHSQNNVVLFGNDYLITFNNKNEIKNVERLHKNMIVQNIHDEKVGKTVGGVHSHIIEKWLTITPTDICTLMLYQHITNWESYTVVSKKYVSIWNSNNNLMIMKAENFRNMAGSILKNKDNTEGSKEKTE
;
A
#
# COMPACT_ATOMS: atom_id res chain seq x y z
N MET A 1 -0.04 12.46 -13.77
CA MET A 1 -0.99 13.14 -14.68
C MET A 1 -2.38 12.82 -14.19
N TYR A 2 -3.20 13.84 -13.90
CA TYR A 2 -4.60 13.67 -13.54
C TYR A 2 -5.47 14.09 -14.72
N PHE A 3 -6.60 13.39 -14.88
CA PHE A 3 -7.53 13.63 -15.98
C PHE A 3 -8.97 13.66 -15.47
N LEU A 4 -9.76 14.56 -16.05
CA LEU A 4 -11.21 14.66 -15.82
C LEU A 4 -11.94 14.23 -17.09
N PHE A 5 -12.91 13.32 -16.95
CA PHE A 5 -13.57 12.66 -18.09
C PHE A 5 -15.09 12.84 -18.07
N LYS A 6 -15.66 13.07 -19.25
CA LYS A 6 -17.10 12.96 -19.52
C LYS A 6 -17.26 12.50 -20.97
N LYS A 7 -18.11 11.49 -21.23
CA LYS A 7 -18.40 10.97 -22.58
C LYS A 7 -17.15 10.63 -23.43
N ASN A 8 -16.19 9.88 -22.87
CA ASN A 8 -14.98 9.41 -23.55
C ASN A 8 -14.00 10.47 -24.06
N LYS A 9 -14.06 11.70 -23.54
CA LYS A 9 -13.12 12.76 -23.88
C LYS A 9 -12.30 13.21 -22.67
N VAL A 10 -11.08 13.65 -22.95
CA VAL A 10 -10.25 14.37 -21.99
C VAL A 10 -10.73 15.81 -21.96
N LEU A 11 -11.21 16.27 -20.80
CA LEU A 11 -11.66 17.66 -20.62
C LEU A 11 -10.53 18.60 -20.20
N ALA A 12 -9.58 18.06 -19.44
CA ALA A 12 -8.41 18.77 -18.98
C ALA A 12 -7.30 17.77 -18.64
N THR A 13 -6.06 18.21 -18.77
CA THR A 13 -4.85 17.49 -18.36
C THR A 13 -4.08 18.34 -17.38
N ILE A 14 -3.69 17.74 -16.24
CA ILE A 14 -2.77 18.35 -15.28
C ILE A 14 -1.52 17.48 -15.20
N ALA A 15 -0.38 18.03 -15.62
CA ALA A 15 0.92 17.37 -15.56
C ALA A 15 1.79 18.02 -14.49
N PHE A 16 2.15 17.25 -13.47
CA PHE A 16 3.05 17.69 -12.41
C PHE A 16 4.50 17.39 -12.79
N PRO A 17 5.44 18.33 -12.60
CA PRO A 17 6.86 18.07 -12.70
C PRO A 17 7.34 17.15 -11.58
N THR A 18 8.56 16.62 -11.72
CA THR A 18 9.18 15.68 -10.77
C THR A 18 9.49 16.28 -9.40
N ASN A 19 9.44 17.61 -9.27
CA ASN A 19 9.54 18.28 -7.97
C ASN A 19 8.20 18.29 -7.21
N TYR A 20 7.12 17.81 -7.82
CA TYR A 20 5.77 17.70 -7.26
C TYR A 20 5.18 19.02 -6.71
N ASN A 21 5.75 20.17 -7.06
CA ASN A 21 5.23 21.47 -6.65
C ASN A 21 3.98 21.80 -7.48
N PRO A 22 2.80 21.99 -6.87
CA PRO A 22 1.57 22.27 -7.61
C PRO A 22 1.62 23.55 -8.45
N LYS A 23 2.44 24.53 -8.05
CA LYS A 23 2.62 25.79 -8.79
C LYS A 23 3.29 25.59 -10.15
N ASP A 24 4.05 24.51 -10.30
CA ASP A 24 4.81 24.20 -11.52
C ASP A 24 4.01 23.25 -12.45
N ALA A 25 2.78 22.91 -12.07
CA ALA A 25 1.92 22.03 -12.85
C ALA A 25 1.51 22.69 -14.18
N LYS A 26 1.61 21.93 -15.27
CA LYS A 26 1.12 22.37 -16.58
C LYS A 26 -0.35 21.99 -16.72
N LEU A 27 -1.19 22.99 -16.91
CA LEU A 27 -2.63 22.85 -17.15
C LEU A 27 -2.92 22.98 -18.64
N ASP A 28 -3.59 21.97 -19.21
CA ASP A 28 -4.18 22.04 -20.54
C ASP A 28 -5.68 21.80 -20.41
N LEU A 29 -6.48 22.78 -20.82
CA LEU A 29 -7.96 22.76 -20.76
C LEU A 29 -8.60 22.43 -22.11
N LYS A 30 -7.80 22.04 -23.11
CA LYS A 30 -8.33 21.68 -24.42
C LYS A 30 -9.02 20.32 -24.37
N GLU A 31 -10.29 20.32 -24.77
CA GLU A 31 -11.01 19.08 -25.01
C GLU A 31 -10.36 18.31 -26.16
N ARG A 32 -10.10 17.02 -25.96
CA ARG A 32 -9.56 16.14 -26.99
C ARG A 32 -9.99 14.70 -26.79
N GLU A 33 -9.83 13.93 -27.86
CA GLU A 33 -9.96 12.47 -27.78
C GLU A 33 -8.86 11.87 -26.91
N PHE A 34 -9.16 10.69 -26.38
CA PHE A 34 -8.16 9.87 -25.70
C PHE A 34 -7.04 9.45 -26.64
N THR A 35 -5.81 9.51 -26.15
CA THR A 35 -4.73 8.71 -26.73
C THR A 35 -5.01 7.22 -26.49
N ALA A 36 -4.36 6.35 -27.26
CA ALA A 36 -4.52 4.89 -27.10
C ALA A 36 -4.26 4.43 -25.65
N ILE A 37 -3.18 4.93 -25.03
CA ILE A 37 -2.82 4.55 -23.67
C ILE A 37 -3.81 5.08 -22.62
N GLU A 38 -4.29 6.32 -22.77
CA GLU A 38 -5.31 6.87 -21.86
C GLU A 38 -6.62 6.10 -21.97
N ASN A 39 -7.01 5.70 -23.19
CA ASN A 39 -8.19 4.87 -23.39
C ASN A 39 -8.03 3.50 -22.73
N GLU A 40 -6.83 2.90 -22.76
CA GLU A 40 -6.56 1.66 -22.03
C GLU A 40 -6.68 1.85 -20.52
N TYR A 41 -6.04 2.88 -19.95
CA TYR A 41 -6.15 3.21 -18.53
C TYR A 41 -7.60 3.47 -18.11
N PHE A 42 -8.34 4.22 -18.93
CA PHE A 42 -9.76 4.50 -18.72
C PHE A 42 -10.58 3.20 -18.72
N THR A 43 -10.39 2.36 -19.74
CA THR A 43 -11.14 1.10 -19.92
C THR A 43 -10.94 0.16 -18.73
N ILE A 44 -9.70 -0.15 -18.34
CA ILE A 44 -9.46 -1.05 -17.21
C ILE A 44 -9.98 -0.47 -15.89
N ARG A 45 -9.95 0.87 -15.76
CA ARG A 45 -10.50 1.55 -14.59
C ARG A 45 -12.02 1.46 -14.53
N GLN A 46 -12.73 1.63 -15.65
CA GLN A 46 -14.19 1.46 -15.72
C GLN A 46 -14.58 0.01 -15.45
N ASN A 47 -13.87 -0.96 -16.04
CA ASN A 47 -14.12 -2.38 -15.81
C ASN A 47 -13.89 -2.76 -14.34
N ALA A 48 -12.84 -2.23 -13.70
CA ALA A 48 -12.62 -2.40 -12.27
C ALA A 48 -13.74 -1.79 -11.43
N LEU A 49 -14.18 -0.56 -11.73
CA LEU A 49 -15.29 0.10 -11.04
C LEU A 49 -16.58 -0.71 -11.13
N GLN A 50 -16.89 -1.25 -12.31
CA GLN A 50 -18.07 -2.08 -12.49
C GLN A 50 -17.95 -3.37 -11.67
N ARG A 51 -16.79 -4.02 -11.70
CA ARG A 51 -16.53 -5.25 -10.94
C ARG A 51 -16.63 -5.03 -9.43
N ILE A 52 -16.12 -3.92 -8.91
CA ILE A 52 -16.19 -3.54 -7.49
C ILE A 52 -17.65 -3.43 -7.02
N LYS A 53 -18.54 -2.93 -7.89
CA LYS A 53 -19.97 -2.76 -7.56
C LYS A 53 -20.74 -4.08 -7.58
N THR A 54 -20.35 -5.03 -8.42
CA THR A 54 -21.14 -6.24 -8.66
C THR A 54 -20.62 -7.49 -7.95
N ASP A 55 -19.34 -7.54 -7.62
CA ASP A 55 -18.71 -8.72 -7.02
C ASP A 55 -18.70 -8.63 -5.48
N THR A 56 -19.15 -9.69 -4.82
CA THR A 56 -19.26 -9.77 -3.36
C THR A 56 -17.92 -9.99 -2.65
N ILE A 57 -16.84 -10.24 -3.41
CA ILE A 57 -15.48 -10.29 -2.88
C ILE A 57 -15.07 -8.96 -2.24
N PHE A 58 -15.55 -7.83 -2.77
CA PHE A 58 -15.28 -6.50 -2.24
C PHE A 58 -16.13 -6.23 -1.01
N LYS A 59 -15.49 -5.82 0.08
CA LYS A 59 -16.13 -5.48 1.34
C LYS A 59 -16.04 -3.99 1.60
N PHE A 60 -17.18 -3.36 1.80
CA PHE A 60 -17.30 -1.94 2.09
C PHE A 60 -17.50 -1.77 3.60
N TYR A 61 -16.71 -0.88 4.19
CA TYR A 61 -16.78 -0.55 5.61
C TYR A 61 -17.17 0.91 5.79
N GLN A 62 -17.84 1.22 6.89
CA GLN A 62 -18.20 2.59 7.23
C GLN A 62 -16.94 3.47 7.33
N ASN A 63 -17.04 4.72 6.86
CA ASN A 63 -15.95 5.69 6.86
C ASN A 63 -14.73 5.28 6.01
N THR A 64 -14.88 4.30 5.12
CA THR A 64 -13.82 3.90 4.19
C THR A 64 -14.22 4.17 2.74
N ASN A 65 -13.22 4.41 1.90
CA ASN A 65 -13.40 4.55 0.45
C ASN A 65 -12.32 3.78 -0.29
N PHE A 66 -12.68 3.25 -1.47
CA PHE A 66 -11.70 2.61 -2.35
C PHE A 66 -11.01 3.63 -3.25
N ASN A 67 -9.68 3.65 -3.17
CA ASN A 67 -8.82 4.29 -4.15
C ASN A 67 -8.39 3.25 -5.20
N ILE A 68 -8.64 3.55 -6.47
CA ILE A 68 -8.47 2.60 -7.57
C ILE A 68 -7.31 3.08 -8.44
N VAL A 69 -6.24 2.30 -8.43
CA VAL A 69 -4.95 2.64 -9.05
C VAL A 69 -4.67 1.68 -10.21
N PRO A 70 -5.00 2.06 -11.45
CA PRO A 70 -4.62 1.29 -12.62
C PRO A 70 -3.11 1.41 -12.90
N LEU A 71 -2.50 0.31 -13.31
CA LEU A 71 -1.09 0.21 -13.67
C LEU A 71 -0.95 -0.60 -14.96
N ILE A 72 -0.37 0.01 -15.99
CA ILE A 72 -0.02 -0.64 -17.25
C ILE A 72 1.49 -0.52 -17.45
N GLN A 73 2.20 -1.64 -17.39
CA GLN A 73 3.65 -1.69 -17.57
C GLN A 73 4.07 -2.96 -18.29
N LYS A 74 4.87 -2.85 -19.37
CA LYS A 74 5.36 -3.99 -20.16
C LYS A 74 4.23 -4.99 -20.53
N ASN A 75 3.11 -4.47 -21.01
CA ASN A 75 1.87 -5.22 -21.34
C ASN A 75 1.18 -5.94 -20.16
N ILE A 76 1.63 -5.74 -18.92
CA ILE A 76 0.94 -6.22 -17.73
C ILE A 76 -0.06 -5.15 -17.29
N LYS A 77 -1.32 -5.54 -17.20
CA LYS A 77 -2.45 -4.68 -16.82
C LYS A 77 -3.01 -5.10 -15.47
N LYS A 78 -2.89 -4.21 -14.48
CA LYS A 78 -3.33 -4.43 -13.11
C LYS A 78 -4.11 -3.23 -12.61
N VAL A 79 -5.04 -3.46 -11.72
CA VAL A 79 -5.68 -2.41 -10.92
C VAL A 79 -5.57 -2.82 -9.46
N TYR A 80 -4.87 -2.00 -8.68
CA TYR A 80 -4.90 -2.12 -7.23
C TYR A 80 -6.09 -1.32 -6.69
N VAL A 81 -6.79 -1.87 -5.72
CA VAL A 81 -7.88 -1.22 -5.00
C VAL A 81 -7.44 -1.11 -3.55
N LEU A 82 -7.13 0.10 -3.12
CA LEU A 82 -6.65 0.39 -1.77
C LEU A 82 -7.80 0.94 -0.94
N THR A 83 -7.94 0.49 0.30
CA THR A 83 -8.89 1.07 1.24
C THR A 83 -8.25 2.26 1.95
N GLY A 84 -8.86 3.43 1.80
CA GLY A 84 -8.52 4.63 2.57
C GLY A 84 -9.59 4.93 3.62
N HIS A 85 -9.17 5.52 4.74
CA HIS A 85 -10.08 5.98 5.80
C HIS A 85 -10.38 7.48 5.64
N SER A 86 -11.60 7.91 5.97
CA SER A 86 -12.01 9.31 5.87
C SER A 86 -11.76 10.13 7.15
N GLN A 87 -11.41 9.49 8.26
CA GLN A 87 -11.16 10.17 9.53
C GLN A 87 -9.68 10.50 9.74
N ASN A 88 -9.42 11.59 10.45
CA ASN A 88 -8.08 12.01 10.85
C ASN A 88 -7.46 11.04 11.88
N ASN A 89 -6.14 11.12 12.05
CA ASN A 89 -5.35 10.37 13.05
C ASN A 89 -5.34 8.83 12.88
N VAL A 90 -5.81 8.31 11.74
CA VAL A 90 -5.89 6.87 11.48
C VAL A 90 -5.23 6.51 10.15
N VAL A 91 -4.39 5.48 10.17
CA VAL A 91 -3.86 4.80 8.99
C VAL A 91 -4.45 3.40 8.93
N LEU A 92 -4.89 3.00 7.73
CA LEU A 92 -5.58 1.73 7.51
C LEU A 92 -4.76 0.86 6.56
N PHE A 93 -4.57 -0.39 6.96
CA PHE A 93 -3.97 -1.43 6.13
C PHE A 93 -4.99 -2.54 5.87
N GLY A 94 -4.95 -3.11 4.68
CA GLY A 94 -5.80 -4.23 4.30
C GLY A 94 -7.20 -3.82 3.85
N ASN A 95 -8.05 -4.83 3.67
CA ASN A 95 -9.21 -4.73 2.77
C ASN A 95 -8.81 -4.26 1.36
N ASP A 96 -7.61 -4.61 0.91
CA ASP A 96 -7.09 -4.24 -0.40
C ASP A 96 -7.24 -5.39 -1.40
N TYR A 97 -7.31 -5.04 -2.68
CA TYR A 97 -7.55 -5.98 -3.76
C TYR A 97 -6.63 -5.75 -4.95
N LEU A 98 -6.37 -6.82 -5.69
CA LEU A 98 -5.71 -6.77 -6.99
C LEU A 98 -6.64 -7.37 -8.05
N ILE A 99 -6.88 -6.60 -9.09
CA ILE A 99 -7.58 -7.02 -10.31
C ILE A 99 -6.54 -7.12 -11.41
N THR A 100 -6.47 -8.26 -12.09
CA THR A 100 -5.57 -8.45 -13.23
C THR A 100 -6.38 -8.58 -14.52
N PHE A 101 -5.83 -8.09 -15.62
CA PHE A 101 -6.50 -8.04 -16.91
C PHE A 101 -5.68 -8.78 -17.98
N ASN A 102 -6.37 -9.27 -19.01
CA ASN A 102 -5.73 -9.75 -20.22
C ASN A 102 -5.44 -8.60 -21.20
N ASN A 103 -4.82 -8.89 -22.34
CA ASN A 103 -4.46 -7.89 -23.34
C ASN A 103 -5.67 -7.17 -23.94
N LYS A 104 -6.86 -7.81 -23.93
CA LYS A 104 -8.14 -7.28 -24.40
C LYS A 104 -8.86 -6.40 -23.36
N ASN A 105 -8.21 -6.06 -22.25
CA ASN A 105 -8.79 -5.31 -21.11
C ASN A 105 -9.93 -6.04 -20.38
N GLU A 106 -10.01 -7.37 -20.51
CA GLU A 106 -10.99 -8.20 -19.79
C GLU A 106 -10.38 -8.67 -18.47
N ILE A 107 -11.21 -8.74 -17.42
CA ILE A 107 -10.77 -9.17 -16.08
C ILE A 107 -10.41 -10.65 -16.11
N LYS A 108 -9.17 -10.97 -15.74
CA LYS A 108 -8.65 -12.33 -15.63
C LYS A 108 -8.78 -12.89 -14.22
N ASN A 109 -8.49 -12.09 -13.20
CA ASN A 109 -8.54 -12.51 -11.80
C ASN A 109 -8.85 -11.32 -10.89
N VAL A 110 -9.54 -11.59 -9.77
CA VAL A 110 -9.71 -10.67 -8.65
C VAL A 110 -9.23 -11.40 -7.40
N GLU A 111 -8.39 -10.75 -6.60
CA GLU A 111 -7.87 -11.33 -5.37
C GLU A 111 -7.83 -10.31 -4.24
N ARG A 112 -8.00 -10.82 -3.01
CA ARG A 112 -7.73 -10.07 -1.78
C ARG A 112 -6.25 -10.11 -1.46
N LEU A 113 -5.72 -8.99 -1.02
CA LEU A 113 -4.32 -8.86 -0.59
C LEU A 113 -4.17 -9.14 0.91
N HIS A 114 -5.23 -8.88 1.69
CA HIS A 114 -5.25 -9.07 3.14
C HIS A 114 -6.51 -9.81 3.60
N LYS A 115 -6.39 -10.57 4.70
CA LYS A 115 -7.54 -11.28 5.28
C LYS A 115 -8.41 -10.36 6.13
N ASN A 116 -7.78 -9.43 6.84
CA ASN A 116 -8.43 -8.51 7.76
C ASN A 116 -7.99 -7.06 7.46
N MET A 117 -8.76 -6.12 7.98
CA MET A 117 -8.43 -4.71 8.03
C MET A 117 -7.71 -4.41 9.34
N ILE A 118 -6.69 -3.57 9.29
CA ILE A 118 -5.83 -3.21 10.43
C ILE A 118 -5.86 -1.69 10.54
N VAL A 119 -6.25 -1.22 11.71
CA VAL A 119 -6.37 0.20 12.03
C VAL A 119 -5.22 0.59 12.94
N GLN A 120 -4.45 1.59 12.55
CA GLN A 120 -3.32 2.12 13.32
C GLN A 120 -3.57 3.60 13.62
N ASN A 121 -3.52 3.98 14.89
CA ASN A 121 -3.60 5.37 15.30
C ASN A 121 -2.23 6.04 15.16
N ILE A 122 -2.19 7.24 14.56
CA ILE A 122 -0.95 8.01 14.40
C ILE A 122 -0.49 8.55 15.76
N HIS A 123 -1.43 9.05 16.54
CA HIS A 123 -1.26 9.47 17.92
C HIS A 123 -2.22 8.71 18.82
N ASP A 124 -1.70 8.15 19.91
CA ASP A 124 -2.45 7.53 20.98
C ASP A 124 -2.20 8.30 22.27
N GLU A 125 -3.25 8.69 23.01
CA GLU A 125 -3.12 9.49 24.22
C GLU A 125 -2.37 8.76 25.35
N LYS A 126 -2.39 7.42 25.36
CA LYS A 126 -1.75 6.59 26.40
C LYS A 126 -0.32 6.22 26.04
N VAL A 127 -0.04 5.99 24.76
CA VAL A 127 1.26 5.50 24.27
C VAL A 127 2.09 6.62 23.63
N GLY A 128 1.48 7.77 23.34
CA GLY A 128 2.12 8.90 22.68
C GLY A 128 2.22 8.69 21.17
N LYS A 129 3.34 9.15 20.58
CA LYS A 129 3.61 9.00 19.13
C LYS A 129 4.18 7.62 18.86
N THR A 130 3.56 6.86 17.95
CA THR A 130 4.09 5.56 17.52
C THR A 130 5.29 5.77 16.59
N VAL A 131 6.39 5.05 16.83
CA VAL A 131 7.64 5.12 16.03
C VAL A 131 7.74 3.99 14.99
N GLY A 132 6.75 3.12 14.95
CA GLY A 132 6.67 2.03 13.99
C GLY A 132 5.44 1.16 14.22
N GLY A 133 5.35 0.07 13.46
CA GLY A 133 4.24 -0.87 13.59
C GLY A 133 4.63 -2.26 13.10
N VAL A 134 3.85 -3.25 13.54
CA VAL A 134 3.97 -4.63 13.09
C VAL A 134 2.60 -5.20 12.77
N HIS A 135 2.51 -5.99 11.70
CA HIS A 135 1.36 -6.87 11.51
C HIS A 135 1.70 -8.16 10.77
N SER A 136 0.72 -9.07 10.74
CA SER A 136 0.90 -10.40 10.20
C SER A 136 0.19 -10.61 8.87
N HIS A 137 0.91 -11.16 7.89
CA HIS A 137 0.35 -11.68 6.66
C HIS A 137 0.09 -13.18 6.77
N ILE A 138 -1.17 -13.55 6.57
CA ILE A 138 -1.67 -14.93 6.69
C ILE A 138 -2.24 -15.47 5.38
N ILE A 139 -2.24 -14.69 4.31
CA ILE A 139 -2.62 -15.16 2.97
C ILE A 139 -1.41 -15.80 2.31
N GLU A 140 -1.52 -17.07 1.92
CA GLU A 140 -0.41 -17.85 1.38
C GLU A 140 0.18 -17.28 0.09
N LYS A 141 -0.62 -16.55 -0.69
CA LYS A 141 -0.17 -15.88 -1.91
C LYS A 141 0.65 -14.61 -1.64
N TRP A 142 0.51 -14.01 -0.46
CA TRP A 142 1.10 -12.73 -0.08
C TRP A 142 1.92 -12.85 1.21
N LEU A 143 2.98 -13.66 1.16
CA LEU A 143 3.84 -13.92 2.32
C LEU A 143 4.86 -12.82 2.62
N THR A 144 5.02 -11.86 1.71
CA THR A 144 5.80 -10.63 1.95
C THR A 144 4.86 -9.46 2.10
N ILE A 145 5.37 -8.32 2.56
CA ILE A 145 4.65 -7.04 2.51
C ILE A 145 4.04 -6.82 1.12
N THR A 146 2.80 -6.36 1.07
CA THR A 146 2.11 -6.17 -0.21
C THR A 146 2.48 -4.82 -0.84
N PRO A 147 2.31 -4.66 -2.16
CA PRO A 147 2.45 -3.35 -2.79
C PRO A 147 1.54 -2.29 -2.17
N THR A 148 0.34 -2.65 -1.68
CA THR A 148 -0.57 -1.68 -1.08
C THR A 148 -0.14 -1.26 0.32
N ASP A 149 0.46 -2.16 1.11
CA ASP A 149 1.10 -1.77 2.38
C ASP A 149 2.22 -0.75 2.14
N ILE A 150 3.09 -0.99 1.16
CA ILE A 150 4.19 -0.06 0.82
C ILE A 150 3.62 1.29 0.37
N CYS A 151 2.61 1.30 -0.50
CA CYS A 151 1.94 2.53 -0.91
C CYS A 151 1.35 3.30 0.27
N THR A 152 0.69 2.61 1.20
CA THR A 152 0.14 3.21 2.42
C THR A 152 1.27 3.80 3.28
N LEU A 153 2.35 3.06 3.52
CA LEU A 153 3.51 3.56 4.26
C LEU A 153 4.10 4.82 3.62
N MET A 154 4.36 4.78 2.31
CA MET A 154 4.89 5.92 1.57
C MET A 154 3.96 7.14 1.59
N LEU A 155 2.64 6.93 1.56
CA LEU A 155 1.66 8.00 1.60
C LEU A 155 1.60 8.68 2.97
N TYR A 156 1.69 7.91 4.05
CA TYR A 156 1.49 8.41 5.41
C TYR A 156 2.78 8.74 6.15
N GLN A 157 3.97 8.31 5.69
CA GLN A 157 5.23 8.49 6.42
C GLN A 157 5.57 9.93 6.81
N HIS A 158 5.14 10.92 6.02
CA HIS A 158 5.42 12.34 6.29
C HIS A 158 4.52 12.94 7.37
N ILE A 159 3.43 12.26 7.71
CA ILE A 159 2.49 12.67 8.76
C ILE A 159 2.48 11.70 9.95
N THR A 160 3.16 10.56 9.83
CA THR A 160 3.48 9.65 10.93
C THR A 160 4.92 9.89 11.40
N ASN A 161 5.29 9.30 12.54
CA ASN A 161 6.69 9.26 12.98
C ASN A 161 7.27 7.84 12.81
N TRP A 162 6.73 7.07 11.85
CA TRP A 162 7.13 5.68 11.65
C TRP A 162 8.50 5.60 11.00
N GLU A 163 9.50 5.20 11.78
CA GLU A 163 10.86 4.96 11.30
C GLU A 163 10.98 3.60 10.60
N SER A 164 10.24 2.61 11.10
CA SER A 164 10.19 1.27 10.51
C SER A 164 8.82 0.61 10.66
N TYR A 165 8.50 -0.24 9.69
CA TYR A 165 7.29 -1.05 9.72
C TYR A 165 7.58 -2.48 9.30
N THR A 166 7.15 -3.44 10.12
CA THR A 166 7.46 -4.85 9.95
C THR A 166 6.21 -5.66 9.60
N VAL A 167 6.31 -6.47 8.56
CA VAL A 167 5.27 -7.44 8.19
C VAL A 167 5.83 -8.85 8.34
N VAL A 168 5.17 -9.66 9.16
CA VAL A 168 5.60 -11.03 9.46
C VAL A 168 4.64 -12.03 8.81
N SER A 169 5.17 -13.07 8.18
CA SER A 169 4.39 -14.21 7.72
C SER A 169 5.04 -15.51 8.18
N LYS A 170 4.40 -16.64 7.83
CA LYS A 170 4.95 -17.97 8.11
C LYS A 170 6.35 -18.18 7.52
N LYS A 171 6.66 -17.59 6.36
CA LYS A 171 7.92 -17.83 5.64
C LYS A 171 8.88 -16.64 5.68
N TYR A 172 8.37 -15.41 5.73
CA TYR A 172 9.19 -14.21 5.57
C TYR A 172 8.89 -13.14 6.62
N VAL A 173 9.89 -12.31 6.87
CA VAL A 173 9.78 -11.04 7.58
C VAL A 173 10.19 -9.96 6.59
N SER A 174 9.30 -9.00 6.36
CA SER A 174 9.53 -7.82 5.53
C SER A 174 9.66 -6.60 6.44
N ILE A 175 10.75 -5.86 6.31
CA ILE A 175 11.03 -4.67 7.13
C ILE A 175 11.20 -3.50 6.16
N TRP A 176 10.26 -2.56 6.23
CA TRP A 176 10.33 -1.29 5.54
C TRP A 176 10.84 -0.19 6.50
N ASN A 177 11.51 0.84 5.97
CA ASN A 177 11.91 2.01 6.74
C ASN A 177 11.56 3.33 6.04
N SER A 178 11.60 4.43 6.79
CA SER A 178 11.26 5.79 6.34
C SER A 178 12.13 6.34 5.20
N ASN A 179 13.24 5.67 4.87
CA ASN A 179 14.05 5.96 3.69
C ASN A 179 13.54 5.22 2.43
N ASN A 180 12.35 4.61 2.49
CA ASN A 180 11.76 3.76 1.46
C ASN A 180 12.58 2.51 1.11
N ASN A 181 13.46 2.04 2.01
CA ASN A 181 14.17 0.78 1.81
C ASN A 181 13.34 -0.39 2.33
N LEU A 182 13.39 -1.51 1.60
CA LEU A 182 12.70 -2.75 1.96
C LEU A 182 13.71 -3.89 2.07
N MET A 183 13.77 -4.51 3.25
CA MET A 183 14.50 -5.75 3.49
C MET A 183 13.51 -6.90 3.65
N ILE A 184 13.78 -8.02 3.00
CA ILE A 184 12.99 -9.25 3.14
C ILE A 184 13.93 -10.40 3.50
N MET A 185 13.59 -11.15 4.54
CA MET A 185 14.36 -12.31 4.98
C MET A 185 13.46 -13.47 5.38
N LYS A 186 14.01 -14.68 5.44
CA LYS A 186 13.29 -15.84 5.98
C LYS A 186 12.96 -15.61 7.45
N ALA A 187 11.75 -15.96 7.86
CA ALA A 187 11.31 -15.83 9.26
C ALA A 187 12.14 -16.67 10.23
N GLU A 188 12.67 -17.81 9.77
CA GLU A 188 13.64 -18.60 10.52
C GLU A 188 14.94 -17.84 10.81
N ASN A 189 15.54 -17.21 9.79
CA ASN A 189 16.75 -16.41 9.95
C ASN A 189 16.52 -15.24 10.92
N PHE A 190 15.37 -14.57 10.79
CA PHE A 190 14.99 -13.49 11.73
C PHE A 190 14.93 -13.99 13.17
N ARG A 191 14.27 -15.13 13.42
CA ARG A 191 14.17 -15.72 14.77
C ARG A 191 15.54 -16.12 15.32
N ASN A 192 16.41 -16.69 14.49
CA ASN A 192 17.76 -17.07 14.91
C ASN A 192 18.60 -15.84 15.30
N MET A 193 18.52 -14.75 14.53
CA MET A 193 19.21 -13.49 14.84
C MET A 193 18.63 -12.82 16.09
N ALA A 194 17.30 -12.76 16.24
CA ALA A 194 16.68 -12.21 17.44
C ALA A 194 17.07 -13.03 18.68
N GLY A 195 17.08 -14.35 18.58
CA GLY A 195 17.48 -15.25 19.65
C GLY A 195 18.96 -15.10 20.06
N SER A 196 19.87 -14.90 19.10
CA SER A 196 21.29 -14.66 19.43
C SER A 196 21.50 -13.32 20.11
N ILE A 197 20.81 -12.27 19.68
CA ILE A 197 20.87 -10.94 20.30
C ILE A 197 20.37 -10.99 21.75
N LEU A 198 19.24 -11.64 22.01
CA LEU A 198 18.68 -11.77 23.36
C LEU A 198 19.64 -12.52 24.29
N LYS A 199 20.18 -13.65 23.86
CA LYS A 199 21.18 -14.42 24.64
C LYS A 199 22.44 -13.59 24.96
N ASN A 200 22.89 -12.77 24.01
CA ASN A 200 24.06 -11.90 24.23
C ASN A 200 23.77 -10.76 25.22
N LYS A 201 22.53 -10.25 25.27
CA LYS A 201 22.11 -9.27 26.28
C LYS A 201 22.06 -9.88 27.68
N ASP A 202 21.46 -11.05 27.83
CA ASP A 202 21.39 -11.72 29.14
C ASP A 202 22.79 -12.02 29.71
N ASN A 203 23.74 -12.40 28.86
CA ASN A 203 25.13 -12.64 29.27
C ASN A 203 25.90 -11.35 29.65
N THR A 204 25.53 -10.20 29.08
CA THR A 204 26.15 -8.90 29.40
C THR A 204 25.55 -8.21 30.63
N GLU A 205 24.30 -8.54 30.98
CA GLU A 205 23.66 -8.09 32.23
C GLU A 205 24.07 -8.98 33.42
N GLY A 206 24.08 -10.31 33.26
CA GLY A 206 24.51 -11.25 34.31
C GLY A 206 26.01 -11.24 34.64
N SER A 207 26.85 -10.57 33.84
CA SER A 207 28.26 -10.31 34.14
C SER A 207 28.48 -9.00 34.91
N LYS A 208 27.52 -8.06 34.89
CA LYS A 208 27.59 -6.84 35.71
C LYS A 208 27.18 -7.10 37.16
N GLU A 209 26.20 -7.97 37.41
CA GLU A 209 25.75 -8.34 38.77
C GLU A 209 26.77 -9.15 39.59
N LYS A 210 27.87 -9.64 39.00
CA LYS A 210 28.89 -10.45 39.71
C LYS A 210 30.13 -9.66 40.13
N THR A 211 30.05 -8.32 40.15
CA THR A 211 31.20 -7.43 40.43
C THR A 211 30.99 -6.49 41.62
N GLU A 212 29.99 -6.74 42.47
CA GLU A 212 29.82 -6.08 43.77
C GLU A 212 30.21 -6.99 44.94
#